data_AF-A0A0P0GB93-F1
#
_entry.id   AF-A0A0P0GB93-F1
#
_cell.length_a   1.000
_cell.length_b   1.000
_cell.length_c   1.000
_cell.angle_alpha   90.00
_cell.angle_beta   90.00
_cell.angle_gamma   90.00
#
_symmetry.space_group_name_H-M   'P 1'
#
loop_
_entity.id
_entity.type
_entity.pdbx_description
1 polymer ?
#
loop_
_entity_poly.entity_id
_entity_poly.type
_entity_poly.pdbx_seq_one_letter_code
_entity_poly.pdbx_strand_id
1 'polypeptide(L)'
;MESIDKIFILRWIGPFFTLEELKEWEIENINCKNNLYILTGKEYRHRNVSDYVGITEQDYVYKRLGNNHGKFNKIDRELNIWVGNFSCSDHADHDNISIVETLLISSWQPQLNEKKKAYYPGRSICVINQWYKPNFNQYSNRVYPAQYMQDVIIYNSEMGEVWGADRLKKLS
;
A
#
# COMPACT_ATOMS: atom_id res chain seq x y z
N MET A 1 -1.16 20.21 22.92
CA MET A 1 -0.92 18.80 22.59
C MET A 1 -1.29 18.68 21.14
N GLU A 2 -0.31 18.39 20.28
CA GLU A 2 -0.50 18.25 18.84
C GLU A 2 -1.57 17.17 18.59
N SER A 3 -2.56 17.47 17.75
CA SER A 3 -3.62 16.52 17.44
C SER A 3 -3.29 15.77 16.16
N ILE A 4 -3.22 14.44 16.26
CA ILE A 4 -3.38 13.58 15.10
C ILE A 4 -4.87 13.60 14.74
N ASP A 5 -5.21 14.08 13.55
CA ASP A 5 -6.60 14.25 13.13
C ASP A 5 -7.27 12.91 12.88
N LYS A 6 -6.53 11.97 12.26
CA LYS A 6 -7.03 10.63 11.92
C LYS A 6 -5.96 9.56 12.07
N ILE A 7 -6.41 8.38 12.47
CA ILE A 7 -5.60 7.16 12.53
C ILE A 7 -6.23 6.12 11.60
N PHE A 8 -5.43 5.60 10.68
CA PHE A 8 -5.85 4.56 9.74
C PHE A 8 -5.04 3.29 9.98
N ILE A 9 -5.73 2.16 9.96
CA ILE A 9 -5.08 0.84 9.91
C ILE A 9 -5.33 0.29 8.51
N LEU A 10 -4.26 0.01 7.79
CA LEU A 10 -4.30 -0.59 6.46
C LEU A 10 -3.96 -2.07 6.56
N ARG A 11 -4.77 -2.91 5.92
CA ARG A 11 -4.52 -4.33 5.77
C ARG A 11 -4.06 -4.58 4.35
N TRP A 12 -2.78 -4.92 4.20
CA TRP A 12 -2.17 -5.34 2.95
C TRP A 12 -2.26 -6.84 2.81
N ILE A 13 -2.85 -7.33 1.74
CA ILE A 13 -3.06 -8.75 1.46
C ILE A 13 -2.24 -9.12 0.23
N GLY A 14 -1.46 -10.19 0.34
CA GLY A 14 -0.62 -10.67 -0.75
C GLY A 14 0.66 -11.37 -0.26
N PRO A 15 1.72 -11.40 -1.08
CA PRO A 15 1.69 -10.97 -2.47
C PRO A 15 0.92 -11.97 -3.34
N PHE A 16 0.32 -11.47 -4.42
CA PHE A 16 -0.07 -12.25 -5.58
C PHE A 16 1.02 -12.12 -6.64
N PHE A 17 1.31 -13.20 -7.37
CA PHE A 17 2.41 -13.24 -8.32
C PHE A 17 1.96 -13.06 -9.77
N THR A 18 0.65 -13.16 -10.02
CA THR A 18 0.06 -12.90 -11.34
C THR A 18 -1.24 -12.10 -11.21
N LEU A 19 -1.65 -11.45 -12.31
CA LEU A 19 -2.92 -10.74 -12.36
C LEU A 19 -4.13 -11.69 -12.25
N GLU A 20 -4.00 -12.93 -12.76
CA GLU A 20 -5.08 -13.92 -12.68
C GLU A 20 -5.28 -14.41 -11.25
N GLU A 21 -4.19 -14.70 -10.52
CA GLU A 21 -4.25 -15.08 -9.10
C GLU A 21 -4.93 -13.99 -8.25
N LEU A 22 -4.58 -12.71 -8.50
CA LEU A 22 -5.25 -11.59 -7.84
C LEU A 22 -6.74 -11.55 -8.18
N LYS A 23 -7.09 -11.71 -9.46
CA LYS A 23 -8.48 -11.66 -9.93
C LYS A 23 -9.32 -12.75 -9.29
N GLU A 24 -8.84 -13.99 -9.28
CA GLU A 24 -9.51 -15.12 -8.63
C GLU A 24 -9.75 -14.82 -7.15
N TRP A 25 -8.72 -14.35 -6.44
CA TRP A 25 -8.81 -14.02 -5.03
C TRP A 25 -9.79 -12.87 -4.75
N GLU A 26 -9.76 -11.77 -5.52
CA GLU A 26 -10.69 -10.64 -5.33
C GLU A 26 -12.15 -11.03 -5.60
N ILE A 27 -12.41 -11.94 -6.54
CA ILE A 27 -13.76 -12.46 -6.83
C ILE A 27 -14.25 -13.33 -5.67
N GLU A 28 -13.41 -14.21 -5.13
CA GLU A 28 -13.75 -15.05 -3.98
C GLU A 28 -13.95 -14.23 -2.68
N ASN A 29 -13.26 -13.10 -2.58
CA ASN A 29 -13.25 -12.23 -1.39
C ASN A 29 -13.91 -10.88 -1.66
N ILE A 30 -15.05 -10.86 -2.35
CA ILE A 30 -15.78 -9.64 -2.78
C ILE A 30 -16.10 -8.64 -1.64
N ASN A 31 -16.20 -9.13 -0.41
CA ASN A 31 -16.45 -8.28 0.77
C ASN A 31 -15.20 -7.51 1.22
N CYS A 32 -14.02 -7.85 0.72
CA CYS A 32 -12.76 -7.15 0.96
C CYS A 32 -12.55 -6.09 -0.13
N LYS A 33 -13.25 -4.96 -0.02
CA LYS A 33 -13.09 -3.84 -0.96
C LYS A 33 -11.69 -3.22 -0.82
N ASN A 34 -10.84 -3.42 -1.83
CA ASN A 34 -9.48 -2.89 -1.85
C ASN A 34 -9.43 -1.58 -2.65
N ASN A 35 -8.84 -0.55 -2.06
CA ASN A 35 -8.72 0.77 -2.67
C ASN A 35 -7.28 1.18 -2.95
N LEU A 36 -6.33 0.45 -2.37
CA LEU A 36 -4.89 0.68 -2.48
C LEU A 36 -4.24 -0.56 -3.08
N TYR A 37 -3.09 -0.38 -3.73
CA TYR A 37 -2.24 -1.49 -4.12
C TYR A 37 -0.77 -1.09 -4.13
N ILE A 38 0.09 -2.07 -3.90
CA ILE A 38 1.54 -1.94 -4.03
C ILE A 38 2.01 -2.94 -5.08
N LEU A 39 2.86 -2.49 -5.98
CA LEU A 39 3.58 -3.35 -6.91
C LEU A 39 5.05 -3.32 -6.53
N THR A 40 5.69 -4.50 -6.49
CA THR A 40 7.15 -4.58 -6.44
C THR A 40 7.64 -5.65 -7.41
N GLY A 41 8.81 -5.47 -7.98
CA GLY A 41 9.45 -6.46 -8.84
C GLY A 41 10.57 -5.83 -9.64
N LYS A 42 11.07 -6.51 -10.67
CA LYS A 42 12.16 -5.98 -11.51
C LYS A 42 11.61 -5.53 -12.85
N GLU A 43 12.11 -4.38 -13.31
CA GLU A 43 11.94 -3.95 -14.70
C GLU A 43 12.91 -4.71 -15.63
N TYR A 44 12.60 -4.68 -16.93
CA TYR A 44 13.45 -5.27 -17.96
C TYR A 44 14.86 -4.69 -17.91
N ARG A 45 15.86 -5.57 -17.80
CA ARG A 45 17.30 -5.23 -17.68
C ARG A 45 17.68 -4.39 -16.47
N HIS A 46 16.75 -4.10 -15.56
CA HIS A 46 17.07 -3.45 -14.29
C HIS A 46 17.49 -4.50 -13.26
N ARG A 47 18.51 -4.16 -12.45
CA ARG A 47 19.02 -5.02 -11.39
C ARG A 47 18.28 -4.83 -10.07
N ASN A 48 17.88 -3.58 -9.80
CA ASN A 48 17.21 -3.21 -8.57
C ASN A 48 15.73 -3.55 -8.64
N VAL A 49 15.15 -3.82 -7.47
CA VAL A 49 13.69 -3.93 -7.32
C VAL A 49 13.11 -2.53 -7.46
N SER A 50 12.09 -2.41 -8.30
CA SER A 50 11.26 -1.24 -8.45
C SER A 50 9.95 -1.45 -7.69
N ASP A 51 9.40 -0.35 -7.21
CA ASP A 51 8.19 -0.34 -6.41
C ASP A 51 7.26 0.80 -6.81
N TYR A 52 5.98 0.61 -6.53
CA TYR A 52 4.89 1.52 -6.87
C TYR A 52 3.78 1.42 -5.83
N VAL A 53 3.20 2.56 -5.45
CA VAL A 53 1.96 2.65 -4.67
C VAL A 53 0.91 3.31 -5.56
N GLY A 54 -0.30 2.76 -5.58
CA GLY A 54 -1.42 3.38 -6.28
C GLY A 54 -2.77 3.12 -5.63
N ILE A 55 -3.78 3.83 -6.13
CA ILE A 55 -5.17 3.70 -5.71
C ILE A 55 -6.09 3.29 -6.85
N THR A 56 -7.27 2.79 -6.49
CA THR A 56 -8.38 2.55 -7.42
C THR A 56 -9.73 2.94 -6.80
N GLU A 57 -10.57 3.56 -7.63
CA GLU A 57 -12.00 3.77 -7.34
C GLU A 57 -12.88 2.69 -7.98
N GLN A 58 -12.30 1.83 -8.82
CA GLN A 58 -12.99 0.67 -9.38
C GLN A 58 -13.25 -0.37 -8.30
N ASP A 59 -14.21 -1.27 -8.54
CA ASP A 59 -14.57 -2.33 -7.60
C ASP A 59 -13.40 -3.25 -7.23
N TYR A 60 -12.44 -3.41 -8.14
CA TYR A 60 -11.33 -4.36 -7.99
C TYR A 60 -10.00 -3.78 -8.49
N VAL A 61 -8.91 -4.17 -7.84
CA VAL A 61 -7.55 -3.79 -8.26
C VAL A 61 -7.18 -4.49 -9.57
N TYR A 62 -7.57 -5.75 -9.77
CA TYR A 62 -7.23 -6.46 -11.01
C TYR A 62 -7.77 -5.75 -12.26
N LYS A 63 -8.97 -5.14 -12.19
CA LYS A 63 -9.54 -4.36 -13.30
C LYS A 63 -8.70 -3.10 -13.57
N ARG A 64 -8.25 -2.42 -12.52
CA ARG A 64 -7.36 -1.26 -12.64
C ARG A 64 -6.04 -1.63 -13.30
N LEU A 65 -5.42 -2.72 -12.89
CA LEU A 65 -4.13 -3.18 -13.42
C LEU A 65 -4.25 -3.72 -14.85
N GLY A 66 -5.33 -4.45 -15.15
CA GLY A 66 -5.60 -5.03 -16.48
C GLY A 66 -5.90 -4.00 -17.56
N ASN A 67 -6.30 -2.78 -17.20
CA ASN A 67 -6.59 -1.70 -18.14
C ASN A 67 -5.31 -0.96 -18.60
N ASN A 68 -4.34 -1.69 -19.16
CA ASN A 68 -3.07 -1.16 -19.68
C ASN A 68 -2.33 -0.27 -18.66
N HIS A 69 -2.25 -0.71 -17.41
CA HIS A 69 -1.67 0.10 -16.35
C HIS A 69 -0.15 0.29 -16.54
N GLY A 70 0.26 1.48 -16.96
CA GLY A 70 1.63 1.73 -17.43
C GLY A 70 2.75 1.42 -16.43
N LYS A 71 2.50 1.56 -15.11
CA LYS A 71 3.50 1.22 -14.07
C LYS A 71 3.55 -0.28 -13.76
N PHE A 72 2.42 -0.97 -13.93
CA PHE A 72 2.34 -2.43 -13.78
C PHE A 72 3.07 -3.12 -14.94
N ASN A 73 2.83 -2.66 -16.16
CA ASN A 73 3.45 -3.20 -17.38
C ASN A 73 4.97 -3.02 -17.45
N LYS A 74 5.57 -2.21 -16.56
CA LYS A 74 7.03 -2.06 -16.46
C LYS A 74 7.70 -3.20 -15.71
N ILE A 75 6.99 -3.85 -14.79
CA ILE A 75 7.53 -4.95 -13.97
C ILE A 75 7.38 -6.25 -14.76
N ASP A 76 8.50 -6.90 -15.07
CA ASP A 76 8.53 -8.09 -15.93
C ASP A 76 8.96 -9.37 -15.22
N ARG A 77 9.58 -9.24 -14.04
CA ARG A 77 10.13 -10.35 -13.27
C ARG A 77 9.90 -10.12 -11.79
N GLU A 78 9.79 -11.22 -11.04
CA GLU A 78 9.63 -11.18 -9.58
C GLU A 78 8.48 -10.27 -9.12
N LEU A 79 7.38 -10.28 -9.89
CA LEU A 79 6.20 -9.49 -9.62
C LEU A 79 5.58 -9.91 -8.28
N ASN A 80 5.33 -8.92 -7.43
CA ASN A 80 4.54 -9.05 -6.22
C ASN A 80 3.48 -7.97 -6.24
N ILE A 81 2.21 -8.36 -6.16
CA ILE A 81 1.06 -7.47 -6.07
C ILE A 81 0.49 -7.57 -4.67
N TRP A 82 0.36 -6.45 -3.98
CA TRP A 82 -0.36 -6.35 -2.72
C TRP A 82 -1.60 -5.49 -2.91
N VAL A 83 -2.72 -5.90 -2.34
CA VAL A 83 -3.94 -5.09 -2.29
C VAL A 83 -4.19 -4.63 -0.87
N GLY A 84 -4.61 -3.38 -0.73
CA GLY A 84 -4.78 -2.70 0.54
C GLY A 84 -6.22 -2.26 0.76
N ASN A 85 -6.75 -2.55 1.93
CA ASN A 85 -8.02 -2.01 2.42
C ASN A 85 -7.86 -1.37 3.81
N PHE A 86 -8.78 -0.48 4.12
CA PHE A 86 -8.90 0.08 5.47
C PHE A 86 -9.53 -0.96 6.39
N SER A 87 -9.02 -1.12 7.61
CA SER A 87 -9.60 -2.05 8.59
C SER A 87 -11.03 -1.66 8.99
N CYS A 88 -11.36 -0.37 8.90
CA CYS A 88 -12.68 0.21 9.08
C CYS A 88 -13.18 0.72 7.71
N SER A 89 -14.28 0.16 7.21
CA SER A 89 -14.83 0.52 5.90
C SER A 89 -15.25 1.98 5.80
N ASP A 90 -15.68 2.59 6.91
CA ASP A 90 -16.12 3.99 6.96
C ASP A 90 -14.96 4.97 6.70
N HIS A 91 -13.72 4.51 6.80
CA HIS A 91 -12.54 5.29 6.45
C HIS A 91 -12.19 5.26 4.95
N ALA A 92 -12.82 4.38 4.15
CA ALA A 92 -12.51 4.18 2.74
C ALA A 92 -13.22 5.19 1.81
N ASP A 93 -13.25 6.46 2.20
CA ASP A 93 -13.69 7.57 1.34
C ASP A 93 -12.54 8.10 0.47
N HIS A 94 -12.88 8.83 -0.60
CA HIS A 94 -11.91 9.36 -1.57
C HIS A 94 -10.82 10.22 -0.91
N ASP A 95 -11.19 11.09 0.02
CA ASP A 95 -10.27 12.02 0.66
C ASP A 95 -9.27 11.27 1.54
N ASN A 96 -9.73 10.29 2.30
CA ASN A 96 -8.89 9.44 3.14
C ASN A 96 -7.97 8.54 2.31
N ILE A 97 -8.48 7.96 1.22
CA ILE A 97 -7.66 7.19 0.27
C ILE A 97 -6.54 8.07 -0.30
N SER A 98 -6.86 9.29 -0.74
CA SER A 98 -5.90 10.19 -1.39
C SER A 98 -4.83 10.71 -0.42
N ILE A 99 -5.18 11.05 0.83
CA ILE A 99 -4.18 11.47 1.83
C ILE A 99 -3.30 10.31 2.27
N VAL A 100 -3.85 9.09 2.39
CA VAL A 100 -3.08 7.90 2.74
C VAL A 100 -2.10 7.59 1.62
N GLU A 101 -2.56 7.56 0.36
CA GLU A 101 -1.68 7.39 -0.80
C GLU A 101 -0.55 8.43 -0.81
N THR A 102 -0.88 9.70 -0.53
CA THR A 102 0.11 10.79 -0.47
C THR A 102 1.15 10.51 0.61
N LEU A 103 0.73 10.15 1.84
CA LEU A 103 1.66 9.84 2.92
C LEU A 103 2.56 8.65 2.57
N LEU A 104 1.99 7.55 2.07
CA LEU A 104 2.74 6.35 1.73
C LEU A 104 3.79 6.63 0.64
N ILE A 105 3.44 7.40 -0.39
CA ILE A 105 4.38 7.77 -1.46
C ILE A 105 5.46 8.72 -0.94
N SER A 106 5.09 9.73 -0.16
CA SER A 106 6.03 10.74 0.32
C SER A 106 6.98 10.21 1.39
N SER A 107 6.56 9.23 2.19
CA SER A 107 7.43 8.60 3.19
C SER A 107 8.30 7.48 2.60
N TRP A 108 7.74 6.62 1.76
CA TRP A 108 8.45 5.43 1.26
C TRP A 108 9.24 5.70 -0.03
N GLN A 109 8.94 6.79 -0.72
CA GLN A 109 9.65 7.25 -1.94
C GLN A 109 9.73 6.23 -3.09
N PRO A 110 8.63 5.51 -3.43
CA PRO A 110 8.68 4.46 -4.42
C PRO A 110 9.22 4.92 -5.79
N GLN A 111 10.02 4.08 -6.43
CA GLN A 111 10.78 4.35 -7.64
C GLN A 111 9.88 4.71 -8.84
N LEU A 112 8.75 4.01 -8.99
CA LEU A 112 7.89 4.17 -10.16
C LEU A 112 6.84 5.28 -10.01
N ASN A 113 6.62 5.79 -8.79
CA ASN A 113 5.80 6.99 -8.58
C ASN A 113 6.60 8.24 -9.00
N GLU A 114 5.94 9.17 -9.69
CA GLU A 114 6.54 10.45 -10.12
C GLU A 114 5.92 11.64 -9.38
N LYS A 115 4.65 11.52 -8.98
CA LYS A 115 3.89 12.54 -8.24
C LYS A 115 3.81 12.16 -6.76
N LYS A 116 3.42 13.11 -5.91
CA LYS A 116 3.23 12.93 -4.44
C LYS A 116 4.51 12.58 -3.67
N LYS A 117 5.69 12.62 -4.29
CA LYS A 117 6.97 12.35 -3.62
C LYS A 117 7.51 13.53 -2.83
N ALA A 118 7.26 14.76 -3.29
CA ALA A 118 7.87 15.97 -2.74
C ALA A 118 7.07 16.65 -1.63
N TYR A 119 5.84 16.20 -1.36
CA TYR A 119 4.96 16.82 -0.39
C TYR A 119 4.24 15.77 0.45
N TYR A 120 3.87 16.18 1.66
CA TYR A 120 3.08 15.38 2.59
C TYR A 120 1.61 15.80 2.57
N PRO A 121 0.69 15.03 3.18
CA PRO A 121 -0.71 15.41 3.28
C PRO A 121 -0.91 16.77 3.95
N GLY A 122 -2.04 17.45 3.70
CA GLY A 122 -2.34 18.74 4.34
C GLY A 122 -2.83 18.65 5.80
N ARG A 123 -2.75 17.48 6.43
CA ARG A 123 -3.30 17.21 7.78
C ARG A 123 -2.50 16.15 8.51
N SER A 124 -2.51 16.21 9.84
CA SER A 124 -1.77 15.29 10.71
C SER A 124 -2.47 13.93 10.75
N ILE A 125 -1.81 12.87 10.27
CA ILE A 125 -2.40 11.53 10.23
C ILE A 125 -1.40 10.46 10.67
N CYS A 126 -1.93 9.35 11.16
CA CYS A 126 -1.18 8.13 11.47
C CYS A 126 -1.69 6.98 10.59
N VAL A 127 -0.77 6.23 9.98
CA VAL A 127 -1.05 5.01 9.23
C VAL A 127 -0.33 3.84 9.90
N ILE A 128 -1.07 2.77 10.17
CA ILE A 128 -0.56 1.50 10.68
C ILE A 128 -0.73 0.45 9.58
N ASN A 129 0.38 -0.02 9.02
CA ASN A 129 0.42 -1.06 8.00
C ASN A 129 0.46 -2.45 8.63
N GLN A 130 -0.51 -3.29 8.29
CA GLN A 130 -0.59 -4.69 8.69
C GLN A 130 -0.51 -5.59 7.46
N TRP A 131 0.34 -6.61 7.50
CA TRP A 131 0.63 -7.46 6.34
C TRP A 131 0.04 -8.86 6.53
N TYR A 132 -0.74 -9.32 5.56
CA TYR A 132 -1.46 -10.59 5.58
C TYR A 132 -1.19 -11.42 4.33
N LYS A 133 -1.12 -12.73 4.52
CA LYS A 133 -1.16 -13.71 3.42
C LYS A 133 -2.56 -13.71 2.77
N PRO A 134 -2.71 -14.24 1.54
CA PRO A 134 -4.03 -14.40 0.90
C PRO A 134 -5.04 -15.20 1.73
N ASN A 135 -4.59 -16.07 2.63
CA ASN A 135 -5.44 -16.82 3.57
C ASN A 135 -5.69 -16.08 4.90
N PHE A 136 -5.48 -14.76 4.95
CA PHE A 136 -5.69 -13.89 6.12
C PHE A 136 -4.82 -14.15 7.34
N ASN A 137 -3.82 -15.03 7.25
CA ASN A 137 -2.82 -15.15 8.30
C ASN A 137 -1.85 -13.97 8.23
N GLN A 138 -1.66 -13.29 9.37
CA GLN A 138 -0.71 -12.18 9.45
C GLN A 138 0.73 -12.67 9.26
N TYR A 139 1.53 -11.91 8.51
CA TYR A 139 2.96 -12.12 8.44
C TYR A 139 3.61 -11.73 9.78
N SER A 140 4.45 -12.62 10.32
CA SER A 140 5.25 -12.36 11.53
C SER A 140 6.65 -11.84 11.23
N ASN A 141 7.11 -11.97 9.98
CA ASN A 141 8.42 -11.58 9.47
C ASN A 141 8.27 -10.82 8.15
N ARG A 142 9.21 -9.92 7.84
CA ARG A 142 9.34 -9.28 6.53
C ARG A 142 10.03 -10.25 5.58
N VAL A 143 9.35 -10.62 4.50
CA VAL A 143 9.78 -11.58 3.48
C VAL A 143 9.88 -10.90 2.11
N TYR A 144 8.98 -9.97 1.81
CA TYR A 144 8.85 -9.33 0.50
C TYR A 144 9.24 -7.84 0.52
N PRO A 145 9.66 -7.27 -0.62
CA PRO A 145 10.13 -5.88 -0.70
C PRO A 145 9.15 -4.84 -0.14
N ALA A 146 7.84 -4.99 -0.43
CA ALA A 146 6.82 -4.06 0.07
C ALA A 146 6.78 -3.97 1.61
N GLN A 147 7.10 -5.07 2.31
CA GLN A 147 7.03 -5.16 3.77
C GLN A 147 8.16 -4.38 4.47
N TYR A 148 9.13 -3.83 3.74
CA TYR A 148 10.14 -2.93 4.29
C TYR A 148 9.63 -1.49 4.46
N MET A 149 8.45 -1.17 3.93
CA MET A 149 7.72 0.03 4.35
C MET A 149 7.48 -0.02 5.86
N GLN A 150 7.59 1.12 6.54
CA GLN A 150 7.39 1.22 7.97
C GLN A 150 5.97 0.76 8.36
N ASP A 151 5.89 0.03 9.48
CA ASP A 151 4.62 -0.52 9.95
C ASP A 151 3.77 0.57 10.60
N VAL A 152 4.38 1.64 11.12
CA VAL A 152 3.69 2.84 11.59
C VAL A 152 4.33 4.06 10.94
N ILE A 153 3.52 4.94 10.39
CA ILE A 153 3.94 6.21 9.79
C ILE A 153 3.04 7.31 10.35
N ILE A 154 3.66 8.28 11.02
CA ILE A 154 2.97 9.43 11.59
C ILE A 154 3.49 10.66 10.87
N TYR A 155 2.58 11.48 10.36
CA TYR A 155 2.90 12.79 9.83
C TYR A 155 2.24 13.87 10.68
N ASN A 156 3.03 14.85 11.11
CA ASN A 156 2.57 16.05 11.77
C ASN A 156 2.63 17.22 10.77
N SER A 157 1.47 17.76 10.38
CA SER A 157 1.40 18.86 9.41
C SER A 157 1.79 20.22 9.98
N GLU A 158 1.70 20.43 11.29
CA GLU A 158 2.08 21.69 11.95
C GLU A 158 3.60 21.88 11.96
N MET A 159 4.35 20.78 12.16
CA MET A 159 5.81 20.79 12.19
C MET A 159 6.46 20.37 10.85
N GLY A 160 5.69 19.75 9.95
CA GLY A 160 6.22 19.17 8.72
C GLY A 160 7.08 17.93 8.96
N GLU A 161 6.86 17.21 10.06
CA GLU A 161 7.69 16.08 10.49
C GLU A 161 7.04 14.74 10.19
N VAL A 162 7.88 13.75 9.91
CA VAL A 162 7.47 12.36 9.66
C VAL A 162 8.22 11.45 10.61
N TRP A 163 7.46 10.63 11.31
CA TRP A 163 7.96 9.63 12.25
C TRP A 163 7.57 8.25 11.76
N GLY A 164 8.50 7.31 11.86
CA GLY A 164 8.31 5.93 11.45
C GLY A 164 8.62 4.98 12.58
N ALA A 165 7.81 3.93 12.74
CA ALA A 165 8.19 2.75 13.51
C ALA A 165 8.15 1.52 12.61
N ASP A 166 9.16 0.69 12.76
CA ASP A 166 9.25 -0.58 12.07
C ASP A 166 8.46 -1.69 12.75
N ARG A 167 8.44 -2.85 12.09
CA ARG A 167 8.00 -4.18 12.54
C ARG A 167 7.15 -4.21 13.81
N LEU A 168 5.84 -4.31 13.60
CA LEU A 168 4.90 -4.84 14.59
C LEU A 168 5.27 -6.30 14.90
N LYS A 169 5.37 -6.62 16.19
CA LYS A 169 5.74 -7.94 16.68
C LYS A 169 4.58 -8.54 17.45
N LYS A 170 4.31 -9.82 17.21
CA LYS A 170 3.43 -10.62 18.06
C LYS A 170 4.12 -10.80 19.42
N LEU A 171 3.43 -10.41 20.50
CA LEU A 171 3.97 -10.44 21.87
C LEU A 171 3.62 -11.72 22.64
N SER A 172 2.60 -12.46 22.19
CA SER A 172 2.11 -13.72 22.78
C SER A 172 1.49 -14.58 21.70
#